data_AF-A0A421NYB8-F1
#
_entry.id   AF-A0A421NYB8-F1
#
_cell.length_a   1.000
_cell.length_b   1.000
_cell.length_c   1.000
_cell.angle_alpha   90.00
_cell.angle_beta   90.00
_cell.angle_gamma   90.00
#
_symmetry.space_group_name_H-M   'P 1'
#
loop_
_entity.id
_entity.type
_entity.pdbx_description
1 polymer ?
#
loop_
_entity_poly.entity_id
_entity_poly.type
_entity_poly.pdbx_seq_one_letter_code
_entity_poly.pdbx_strand_id
1 'polypeptide(L)'
;MCFSKIKEFHLKNMLIIWKLFWLVIIFMFCLFLVVVYYKVYFSKEFLVVTQPLPLTIKEDTFKADKLIVKDKSCQTTIKPSINISKKTFKNQSQSKHIKTCCHEKRFFYPDNKTINYIEKYDLLTQNCTQINYYNHNGTLFCVMKFDPITKYITKITYHQSDGVTISNIAKYNPQNGKKIQQIQYDANGMTIDYIDQYNDNEEKIQTIKYIIIECKNNLLN
;
A
#
# COMPACT_ATOMS: atom_id res chain seq x y z
N MET A 1 46.40 -61.39 -8.91
CA MET A 1 45.02 -61.03 -9.34
C MET A 1 44.09 -60.58 -8.19
N CYS A 2 44.36 -60.91 -6.91
CA CYS A 2 43.46 -60.58 -5.79
C CYS A 2 43.43 -59.09 -5.35
N PHE A 3 44.51 -58.32 -5.53
CA PHE A 3 44.57 -56.92 -5.08
C PHE A 3 43.69 -55.94 -5.88
N SER A 4 43.35 -56.27 -7.13
CA SER A 4 42.52 -55.40 -7.99
C SER A 4 41.06 -55.36 -7.54
N LYS A 5 40.50 -56.52 -7.17
CA LYS A 5 39.09 -56.64 -6.73
C LYS A 5 38.82 -55.92 -5.41
N ILE A 6 39.80 -55.83 -4.51
CA ILE A 6 39.66 -55.14 -3.22
C ILE A 6 39.57 -53.62 -3.42
N LYS A 7 40.38 -53.04 -4.31
CA LYS A 7 40.30 -51.60 -4.63
C LYS A 7 38.98 -51.23 -5.31
N GLU A 8 38.49 -52.06 -6.23
CA GLU A 8 37.21 -51.82 -6.91
C GLU A 8 36.02 -51.92 -5.94
N PHE A 9 36.08 -52.85 -4.97
CA PHE A 9 35.08 -52.98 -3.91
C PHE A 9 35.06 -51.75 -2.97
N HIS A 10 36.24 -51.26 -2.56
CA HIS A 10 36.33 -50.05 -1.74
C HIS A 10 35.86 -48.79 -2.47
N LEU A 11 36.14 -48.67 -3.78
CA LEU A 11 35.71 -47.53 -4.57
C LEU A 11 34.18 -47.49 -4.75
N LYS A 12 33.56 -48.67 -4.96
CA LYS A 12 32.09 -48.79 -5.04
C LYS A 12 31.43 -48.46 -3.70
N ASN A 13 31.97 -48.93 -2.57
CA ASN A 13 31.45 -48.57 -1.25
C ASN A 13 31.61 -47.08 -0.93
N MET A 14 32.76 -46.47 -1.27
CA MET A 14 32.97 -45.03 -1.13
C MET A 14 31.95 -44.22 -1.95
N LEU A 15 31.66 -44.65 -3.18
CA LEU A 15 30.68 -43.98 -4.04
C LEU A 15 29.25 -44.09 -3.48
N ILE A 16 28.91 -45.23 -2.87
CA ILE A 16 27.60 -45.45 -2.22
C ILE A 16 27.48 -44.56 -0.97
N ILE A 17 28.52 -44.51 -0.12
CA ILE A 17 28.55 -43.65 1.07
C ILE A 17 28.42 -42.18 0.68
N TRP A 18 29.10 -41.74 -0.37
CA TRP A 18 28.99 -40.38 -0.90
C TRP A 18 27.57 -40.04 -1.37
N LYS A 19 26.89 -40.97 -2.05
CA LYS A 19 25.49 -40.77 -2.49
C LYS A 19 24.52 -40.70 -1.31
N LEU A 20 24.71 -41.56 -0.30
CA LEU A 20 23.90 -41.54 0.92
C LEU A 20 24.09 -40.25 1.71
N PHE A 21 25.32 -39.72 1.77
CA PHE A 21 25.61 -38.44 2.40
C PHE A 21 24.84 -37.28 1.76
N TRP A 22 24.83 -37.21 0.42
CA TRP A 22 24.06 -36.17 -0.30
C TRP A 22 22.55 -36.33 -0.14
N LEU A 23 22.03 -37.57 -0.09
CA LEU A 23 20.62 -37.82 0.18
C LEU A 23 20.19 -37.28 1.55
N VAL A 24 21.02 -37.45 2.59
CA VAL A 24 20.75 -36.92 3.93
C VAL A 24 20.74 -35.39 3.94
N ILE A 25 21.68 -34.74 3.23
CA ILE A 25 21.73 -33.28 3.11
C ILE A 25 20.46 -32.75 2.43
N ILE A 26 20.05 -33.37 1.32
CA ILE A 26 18.83 -32.98 0.60
C ILE A 26 17.60 -33.14 1.48
N PHE A 27 17.50 -34.24 2.22
CA PHE A 27 16.40 -34.48 3.15
C PHE A 27 16.34 -33.43 4.27
N MET A 28 17.49 -33.08 4.87
CA MET A 28 17.57 -32.02 5.88
C MET A 28 17.21 -30.65 5.32
N PHE A 29 17.62 -30.34 4.09
CA PHE A 29 17.24 -29.10 3.41
C PHE A 29 15.73 -29.05 3.13
N CYS A 30 15.12 -30.16 2.69
CA CYS A 30 13.68 -30.26 2.51
C CYS A 30 12.92 -30.04 3.84
N LEU A 31 13.37 -30.66 4.94
CA LEU A 31 12.78 -30.42 6.26
C LEU A 31 12.89 -28.95 6.69
N PHE A 32 14.04 -28.32 6.45
CA PHE A 32 14.23 -26.90 6.72
C PHE A 32 13.25 -26.03 5.90
N LEU A 33 13.10 -26.30 4.60
CA LEU A 33 12.14 -25.59 3.75
C LEU A 33 10.69 -25.80 4.22
N VAL A 34 10.35 -27.00 4.68
CA VAL A 34 9.03 -27.30 5.25
C VAL A 34 8.80 -26.49 6.52
N VAL A 35 9.79 -26.40 7.42
CA VAL A 35 9.70 -25.57 8.64
C VAL A 35 9.56 -24.08 8.30
N VAL A 36 10.34 -23.58 7.33
CA VAL A 36 10.22 -22.19 6.85
C VAL A 36 8.85 -21.95 6.23
N TYR A 37 8.37 -22.87 5.39
CA TYR A 37 7.05 -22.83 4.77
C TYR A 37 5.96 -22.78 5.83
N TYR A 38 5.98 -23.69 6.81
CA TYR A 38 5.01 -23.68 7.91
C TYR A 38 5.14 -22.45 8.78
N LYS A 39 6.33 -21.90 9.03
CA LYS A 39 6.49 -20.65 9.78
C LYS A 39 5.90 -19.45 9.03
N VAL A 40 6.12 -19.37 7.73
CA VAL A 40 5.56 -18.33 6.85
C VAL A 40 4.05 -18.50 6.65
N TYR A 41 3.57 -19.75 6.59
CA TYR A 41 2.15 -20.07 6.45
C TYR A 41 1.39 -19.85 7.76
N PHE A 42 1.92 -20.30 8.89
CA PHE A 42 1.34 -20.09 10.22
C PHE A 42 1.37 -18.63 10.64
N SER A 43 2.35 -17.85 10.18
CA SER A 43 2.34 -16.38 10.26
C SER A 43 1.15 -15.74 9.51
N LYS A 44 0.53 -16.42 8.54
CA LYS A 44 -0.63 -15.92 7.80
C LYS A 44 -1.97 -16.36 8.42
N GLU A 45 -2.01 -17.47 9.17
CA GLU A 45 -3.25 -18.02 9.74
C GLU A 45 -3.65 -17.44 11.11
N PHE A 46 -2.81 -16.66 11.78
CA PHE A 46 -3.20 -15.99 13.03
C PHE A 46 -3.87 -14.62 12.87
N LEU A 47 -4.27 -14.25 11.65
CA LEU A 47 -5.19 -13.14 11.43
C LEU A 47 -6.64 -13.65 11.47
N VAL A 48 -7.04 -14.29 12.57
CA VAL A 48 -8.46 -14.33 12.94
C VAL A 48 -8.82 -12.92 13.42
N VAL A 49 -8.94 -12.01 12.46
CA VAL A 49 -9.61 -10.74 12.68
C VAL A 49 -11.09 -11.11 12.78
N THR A 50 -11.58 -11.21 14.01
CA THR A 50 -13.01 -11.00 14.26
C THR A 50 -13.33 -9.67 13.60
N GLN A 51 -14.04 -9.71 12.47
CA GLN A 51 -14.43 -8.50 11.76
C GLN A 51 -15.20 -7.64 12.76
N PRO A 52 -14.69 -6.45 13.13
CA PRO A 52 -15.35 -5.64 14.13
C PRO A 52 -16.70 -5.22 13.54
N LEU A 53 -17.77 -5.42 14.30
CA LEU A 53 -19.12 -5.10 13.85
C LEU A 53 -19.22 -3.58 13.66
N PRO A 54 -19.53 -3.07 12.45
CA PRO A 54 -19.62 -1.64 12.21
C PRO A 54 -20.87 -1.07 12.91
N LEU A 55 -20.68 -0.18 13.87
CA LEU A 55 -21.78 0.63 14.40
C LEU A 55 -21.92 1.89 13.54
N THR A 56 -23.10 2.08 12.94
CA THR A 56 -23.44 3.33 12.26
C THR A 56 -24.15 4.26 13.24
N ILE A 57 -23.52 5.38 13.58
CA ILE A 57 -24.14 6.43 14.37
C ILE A 57 -24.42 7.59 13.40
N LYS A 58 -25.70 7.91 13.19
CA LYS A 58 -26.11 9.16 12.53
C LYS A 58 -26.32 10.19 13.63
N GLU A 59 -25.60 11.31 13.58
CA GLU A 59 -25.88 12.45 14.46
C GLU A 59 -27.12 13.17 13.92
N ASP A 60 -28.29 12.82 14.45
CA ASP A 60 -29.55 13.53 14.22
C ASP A 60 -29.87 14.41 15.43
N THR A 61 -29.92 15.74 15.24
CA THR A 61 -30.77 16.70 15.99
C THR A 61 -30.71 18.08 15.31
N PHE A 62 -31.79 18.56 14.65
CA PHE A 62 -32.89 19.42 15.16
C PHE A 62 -32.52 20.94 15.13
N LYS A 63 -33.29 21.93 14.65
CA LYS A 63 -34.69 22.07 14.19
C LYS A 63 -34.88 23.47 13.52
N ALA A 64 -35.78 23.54 12.52
CA ALA A 64 -36.74 24.61 12.12
C ALA A 64 -36.29 26.10 12.02
N ASP A 65 -36.62 26.94 11.03
CA ASP A 65 -37.89 27.16 10.30
C ASP A 65 -37.73 27.80 8.88
N LYS A 66 -38.64 27.39 7.99
CA LYS A 66 -39.27 28.04 6.80
C LYS A 66 -38.77 29.41 6.27
N LEU A 67 -38.45 29.52 4.95
CA LEU A 67 -39.20 30.31 3.93
C LEU A 67 -38.60 30.28 2.48
N ILE A 68 -39.39 29.70 1.56
CA ILE A 68 -39.74 30.09 0.15
C ILE A 68 -38.66 30.25 -0.96
N VAL A 69 -38.66 29.24 -1.85
CA VAL A 69 -38.73 29.21 -3.35
C VAL A 69 -38.10 30.34 -4.19
N LYS A 70 -37.23 29.96 -5.14
CA LYS A 70 -37.35 30.37 -6.56
C LYS A 70 -36.78 29.34 -7.53
N ASP A 71 -37.56 29.17 -8.58
CA ASP A 71 -37.55 28.17 -9.63
C ASP A 71 -36.45 28.36 -10.70
N LYS A 72 -36.26 27.28 -11.48
CA LYS A 72 -35.90 27.22 -12.91
C LYS A 72 -34.43 27.33 -13.36
N SER A 73 -34.06 26.24 -14.07
CA SER A 73 -33.46 26.27 -15.42
C SER A 73 -31.95 26.59 -15.52
N CYS A 74 -31.14 25.56 -15.80
CA CYS A 74 -30.75 25.29 -17.19
C CYS A 74 -30.01 23.95 -17.33
N GLN A 75 -30.51 23.14 -18.25
CA GLN A 75 -29.74 22.09 -18.92
C GLN A 75 -28.71 22.76 -19.83
N THR A 76 -27.48 22.24 -19.89
CA THR A 76 -26.73 22.25 -21.16
C THR A 76 -25.87 21.00 -21.27
N THR A 77 -26.32 20.14 -22.17
CA THR A 77 -25.66 19.02 -22.80
C THR A 77 -24.33 19.46 -23.44
N ILE A 78 -23.21 18.80 -23.11
CA ILE A 78 -22.07 18.68 -24.03
C ILE A 78 -21.77 17.20 -24.18
N LYS A 79 -22.08 16.70 -25.38
CA LYS A 79 -21.85 15.34 -25.86
C LYS A 79 -20.36 15.16 -26.18
N PRO A 80 -19.74 14.00 -25.85
CA PRO A 80 -18.32 13.77 -26.06
C PRO A 80 -18.03 13.56 -27.55
N SER A 81 -16.97 14.19 -28.06
CA SER A 81 -16.41 13.87 -29.38
C SER A 81 -15.03 13.26 -29.21
N ILE A 82 -15.02 11.93 -29.27
CA ILE A 82 -13.84 11.11 -29.52
C ILE A 82 -13.49 11.27 -31.00
N ASN A 83 -12.27 11.70 -31.32
CA ASN A 83 -11.69 11.54 -32.64
C ASN A 83 -10.37 10.76 -32.51
N ILE A 84 -10.47 9.45 -32.76
CA ILE A 84 -9.34 8.58 -33.04
C ILE A 84 -8.93 8.85 -34.48
N SER A 85 -7.72 9.37 -34.70
CA SER A 85 -7.06 9.28 -36.00
C SER A 85 -5.79 8.45 -35.88
N LYS A 86 -5.82 7.26 -36.48
CA LYS A 86 -4.63 6.47 -36.78
C LYS A 86 -3.87 7.18 -37.89
N LYS A 87 -2.62 7.58 -37.64
CA LYS A 87 -1.66 7.88 -38.73
C LYS A 87 -0.24 7.47 -38.33
N THR A 88 0.09 6.27 -38.78
CA THR A 88 1.33 5.81 -39.43
C THR A 88 2.68 6.25 -38.85
N PHE A 89 3.41 5.23 -38.36
CA PHE A 89 4.85 5.22 -38.09
C PHE A 89 5.65 5.81 -39.26
N LYS A 90 6.50 6.79 -38.94
CA LYS A 90 7.77 7.01 -39.63
C LYS A 90 8.88 6.95 -38.58
N ASN A 91 9.66 5.87 -38.62
CA ASN A 91 10.93 5.79 -37.90
C ASN A 91 11.89 6.80 -38.55
N GLN A 92 12.31 7.79 -37.77
CA GLN A 92 13.52 8.54 -38.09
C GLN A 92 14.29 8.75 -36.79
N SER A 93 15.35 7.97 -36.67
CA SER A 93 16.33 7.99 -35.59
C SER A 93 17.07 9.33 -35.63
N GLN A 94 16.80 10.20 -34.66
CA GLN A 94 17.70 11.29 -34.29
C GLN A 94 18.00 11.21 -32.80
N SER A 95 19.12 10.55 -32.50
CA SER A 95 19.79 10.65 -31.21
C SER A 95 20.37 12.06 -31.07
N LYS A 96 19.76 12.88 -30.21
CA LYS A 96 20.46 13.98 -29.51
C LYS A 96 19.60 14.52 -28.36
N HIS A 97 20.18 14.42 -27.16
CA HIS A 97 19.64 14.76 -25.84
C HIS A 97 18.58 13.81 -25.29
N ILE A 98 19.03 12.70 -24.71
CA ILE A 98 18.32 12.11 -23.57
C ILE A 98 18.40 13.17 -22.45
N LYS A 99 17.42 14.06 -22.40
CA LYS A 99 17.14 14.84 -21.20
C LYS A 99 16.77 13.79 -20.16
N THR A 100 17.71 13.45 -19.27
CA THR A 100 17.46 12.55 -18.15
C THR A 100 16.41 13.26 -17.29
N CYS A 101 15.13 13.02 -17.58
CA CYS A 101 14.05 13.57 -16.79
C CYS A 101 14.16 12.91 -15.42
N CYS A 102 14.48 13.71 -14.41
CA CYS A 102 14.62 13.23 -13.04
C CYS A 102 13.25 12.68 -12.60
N HIS A 103 13.12 11.36 -12.53
CA HIS A 103 11.89 10.68 -12.08
C HIS A 103 11.64 10.88 -10.58
N GLU A 104 12.70 11.21 -9.84
CA GLU A 104 12.69 11.43 -8.41
C GLU A 104 13.57 12.64 -8.06
N LYS A 105 13.12 13.49 -7.14
CA LYS A 105 13.94 14.55 -6.53
C LYS A 105 13.94 14.40 -5.02
N ARG A 106 15.06 14.75 -4.39
CA ARG A 106 15.25 14.66 -2.94
C ARG A 106 15.58 16.02 -2.37
N PHE A 107 14.96 16.32 -1.24
CA PHE A 107 15.12 17.57 -0.52
C PHE A 107 15.58 17.22 0.89
N PHE A 108 16.58 17.93 1.38
CA PHE A 108 17.23 17.66 2.66
C PHE A 108 16.84 18.71 3.68
N TYR A 109 16.94 18.35 4.96
CA TYR A 109 16.92 19.31 6.05
C TYR A 109 18.17 20.22 6.01
N PRO A 110 18.23 21.31 6.79
CA PRO A 110 19.39 22.20 6.82
C PRO A 110 20.73 21.53 7.19
N ASP A 111 20.69 20.33 7.79
CA ASP A 111 21.87 19.51 8.06
C ASP A 111 22.52 18.92 6.79
N ASN A 112 21.85 19.02 5.63
CA ASN A 112 22.22 18.47 4.33
C ASN A 112 22.53 16.95 4.35
N LYS A 113 22.06 16.23 5.37
CA LYS A 113 22.29 14.79 5.57
C LYS A 113 20.98 14.04 5.62
N THR A 114 20.01 14.58 6.36
CA THR A 114 18.72 13.94 6.57
C THR A 114 17.77 14.37 5.47
N ILE A 115 17.15 13.40 4.80
CA ILE A 115 16.12 13.66 3.80
C ILE A 115 14.90 14.24 4.52
N ASN A 116 14.41 15.37 4.04
CA ASN A 116 13.15 15.97 4.46
C ASN A 116 11.99 15.38 3.65
N TYR A 117 12.09 15.43 2.32
CA TYR A 117 11.10 14.78 1.47
C TYR A 117 11.65 14.35 0.11
N ILE A 118 10.93 13.40 -0.51
CA ILE A 118 11.21 12.87 -1.84
C ILE A 118 9.98 13.07 -2.70
N GLU A 119 10.14 13.72 -3.85
CA GLU A 119 9.11 13.89 -4.87
C GLU A 119 9.31 12.89 -6.00
N LYS A 120 8.24 12.26 -6.46
CA LYS A 120 8.24 11.37 -7.64
C LYS A 120 7.34 11.94 -8.72
N TYR A 121 7.77 11.75 -9.96
CA TYR A 121 7.16 12.39 -11.12
C TYR A 121 6.71 11.37 -12.15
N ASP A 122 5.53 11.58 -12.72
CA ASP A 122 5.07 10.81 -13.87
C ASP A 122 5.94 11.14 -15.10
N LEU A 123 6.36 10.11 -15.83
CA LEU A 123 7.32 10.27 -16.93
C LEU A 123 6.70 10.93 -18.17
N LEU A 124 5.38 10.80 -18.36
CA LEU A 124 4.69 11.32 -19.53
C LEU A 124 4.29 12.78 -19.32
N THR A 125 3.69 13.08 -18.18
CA THR A 125 3.16 14.41 -17.85
C THR A 125 4.18 15.31 -17.16
N GLN A 126 5.27 14.74 -16.61
CA GLN A 126 6.24 15.43 -15.75
C GLN A 126 5.61 16.05 -14.48
N ASN A 127 4.39 15.65 -14.13
CA ASN A 127 3.71 16.11 -12.92
C ASN A 127 4.10 15.24 -11.72
N CYS A 128 4.17 15.86 -10.54
CA CYS A 128 4.40 15.14 -9.29
C CYS A 128 3.24 14.19 -9.00
N THR A 129 3.53 12.93 -8.73
CA THR A 129 2.54 11.88 -8.42
C THR A 129 2.59 11.45 -6.97
N GLN A 130 3.73 11.67 -6.30
CA GLN A 130 3.90 11.27 -4.91
C GLN A 130 4.93 12.14 -4.21
N ILE A 131 4.66 12.48 -2.95
CA ILE A 131 5.64 13.07 -2.03
C ILE A 131 5.71 12.22 -0.77
N ASN A 132 6.91 11.76 -0.45
CA ASN A 132 7.21 11.07 0.81
C ASN A 132 7.90 12.07 1.74
N TYR A 133 7.32 12.31 2.92
CA TYR A 133 7.93 13.16 3.94
C TYR A 133 8.49 12.33 5.09
N TYR A 134 9.67 12.72 5.54
CA TYR A 134 10.45 12.09 6.59
C TYR A 134 10.66 13.10 7.71
N ASN A 135 10.72 12.61 8.96
CA ASN A 135 11.06 13.45 10.10
C ASN A 135 12.58 13.64 10.21
N HIS A 136 13.03 14.42 11.19
CA HIS A 136 14.46 14.65 11.46
C HIS A 136 15.26 13.39 11.82
N ASN A 137 14.60 12.28 12.14
CA ASN A 137 15.26 11.00 12.41
C ASN A 137 15.32 10.11 11.15
N GLY A 138 14.86 10.60 9.99
CA GLY A 138 14.80 9.86 8.73
C GLY A 138 13.62 8.88 8.64
N THR A 139 12.69 8.92 9.60
CA THR A 139 11.51 8.05 9.63
C THR A 139 10.40 8.64 8.77
N LEU A 140 9.80 7.81 7.91
CA LEU A 140 8.66 8.21 7.07
C LEU A 140 7.46 8.58 7.95
N PHE A 141 6.91 9.78 7.81
CA PHE A 141 5.73 10.17 8.58
C PHE A 141 4.48 10.37 7.71
N CYS A 142 4.66 10.70 6.44
CA CYS A 142 3.54 11.00 5.55
C CYS A 142 3.86 10.66 4.09
N VAL A 143 2.90 10.05 3.39
CA VAL A 143 2.92 9.85 1.95
C VAL A 143 1.71 10.54 1.34
N MET A 144 1.95 11.52 0.49
CA MET A 144 0.90 12.18 -0.30
C MET A 144 0.94 11.65 -1.74
N LYS A 145 -0.22 11.34 -2.32
CA LYS A 145 -0.38 10.95 -3.72
C LYS A 145 -1.24 11.94 -4.46
N PHE A 146 -0.92 12.14 -5.74
CA PHE A 146 -1.53 13.13 -6.60
C PHE A 146 -2.00 12.48 -7.90
N ASP A 147 -3.09 12.98 -8.45
CA ASP A 147 -3.51 12.65 -9.81
C ASP A 147 -2.54 13.31 -10.81
N PRO A 148 -1.92 12.57 -11.74
CA PRO A 148 -0.94 13.14 -12.66
C PRO A 148 -1.54 14.12 -13.67
N ILE A 149 -2.87 14.12 -13.87
CA ILE A 149 -3.55 14.97 -14.84
C ILE A 149 -4.07 16.23 -14.14
N THR A 150 -4.87 16.08 -13.08
CA THR A 150 -5.50 17.21 -12.36
C THR A 150 -4.58 17.84 -11.33
N LYS A 151 -3.53 17.13 -10.90
CA LYS A 151 -2.58 17.51 -9.83
C LYS A 151 -3.22 17.60 -8.45
N TYR A 152 -4.48 17.21 -8.30
CA TYR A 152 -5.12 17.16 -7.00
C TYR A 152 -4.59 15.99 -6.18
N ILE A 153 -4.54 16.19 -4.86
CA ILE A 153 -4.28 15.12 -3.92
C ILE A 153 -5.39 14.08 -4.07
N THR A 154 -5.01 12.80 -4.07
CA THR A 154 -5.94 11.66 -4.13
C THR A 154 -5.90 10.82 -2.87
N LYS A 155 -4.76 10.81 -2.18
CA LYS A 155 -4.56 10.06 -0.95
C LYS A 155 -3.47 10.69 -0.10
N ILE A 156 -3.70 10.72 1.21
CA ILE A 156 -2.65 10.95 2.21
C ILE A 156 -2.63 9.75 3.15
N THR A 157 -1.45 9.18 3.38
CA THR A 157 -1.22 8.15 4.39
C THR A 157 -0.30 8.72 5.45
N TYR A 158 -0.73 8.69 6.71
CA TYR A 158 0.11 9.01 7.86
C TYR A 158 0.61 7.74 8.52
N HIS A 159 1.88 7.76 8.92
CA HIS A 159 2.52 6.68 9.66
C HIS A 159 2.68 7.07 11.12
N GLN A 160 2.78 6.08 11.99
CA GLN A 160 3.14 6.24 13.38
C GLN A 160 4.64 6.53 13.53
N SER A 161 5.09 6.70 14.76
CA SER A 161 6.48 7.05 15.08
C SER A 161 7.52 6.00 14.63
N ASP A 162 7.09 4.76 14.36
CA ASP A 162 7.95 3.69 13.80
C ASP A 162 8.18 3.82 12.28
N GLY A 163 7.41 4.69 11.61
CA GLY A 163 7.46 4.94 10.17
C GLY A 163 6.95 3.82 9.27
N VAL A 164 6.36 2.78 9.86
CA VAL A 164 5.85 1.61 9.14
C VAL A 164 4.35 1.50 9.37
N THR A 165 3.95 1.53 10.64
CA THR A 165 2.56 1.34 11.06
C THR A 165 1.73 2.54 10.61
N ILE A 166 0.58 2.28 9.97
CA ILE A 166 -0.29 3.33 9.47
C ILE A 166 -1.16 3.83 10.63
N SER A 167 -1.23 5.15 10.82
CA SER A 167 -2.14 5.77 11.78
C SER A 167 -3.45 6.18 11.13
N ASN A 168 -3.38 6.76 9.93
CA ASN A 168 -4.54 7.32 9.25
C ASN A 168 -4.37 7.30 7.73
N ILE A 169 -5.47 7.08 7.01
CA ILE A 169 -5.55 7.28 5.56
C ILE A 169 -6.69 8.25 5.25
N ALA A 170 -6.39 9.36 4.57
CA ALA A 170 -7.38 10.24 3.97
C ALA A 170 -7.43 10.04 2.45
N LYS A 171 -8.63 9.96 1.89
CA LYS A 171 -8.88 9.88 0.44
C LYS A 171 -9.60 11.13 -0.05
N TYR A 172 -9.29 11.50 -1.27
CA TYR A 172 -9.75 12.73 -1.90
C TYR A 172 -10.26 12.43 -3.31
N ASN A 173 -11.25 13.20 -3.76
CA ASN A 173 -11.78 13.09 -5.11
C ASN A 173 -10.77 13.69 -6.12
N PRO A 174 -10.30 12.91 -7.11
CA PRO A 174 -9.28 13.37 -8.06
C PRO A 174 -9.74 14.48 -9.00
N GLN A 175 -11.04 14.79 -9.08
CA GLN A 175 -11.60 15.81 -9.98
C GLN A 175 -11.74 17.18 -9.34
N ASN A 176 -11.88 17.26 -8.01
CA ASN A 176 -12.08 18.52 -7.30
C ASN A 176 -11.18 18.69 -6.05
N GLY A 177 -10.38 17.68 -5.71
CA GLY A 177 -9.44 17.71 -4.59
C GLY A 177 -10.07 17.64 -3.20
N LYS A 178 -11.39 17.44 -3.11
CA LYS A 178 -12.11 17.44 -1.83
C LYS A 178 -11.99 16.11 -1.12
N LYS A 179 -11.89 16.14 0.21
CA LYS A 179 -11.84 14.95 1.06
C LYS A 179 -13.15 14.19 0.98
N ILE A 180 -13.07 12.87 0.76
CA ILE A 180 -14.25 11.99 0.66
C ILE A 180 -14.32 10.98 1.81
N GLN A 181 -13.16 10.60 2.36
CA GLN A 181 -13.08 9.57 3.40
C GLN A 181 -11.84 9.75 4.25
N GLN A 182 -11.96 9.44 5.55
CA GLN A 182 -10.83 9.24 6.45
C GLN A 182 -10.97 7.89 7.14
N ILE A 183 -9.89 7.13 7.21
CA ILE A 183 -9.81 5.86 7.95
C ILE A 183 -8.78 6.08 9.05
N GLN A 184 -9.20 5.90 10.30
CA GLN A 184 -8.32 5.93 11.46
C GLN A 184 -8.06 4.49 11.92
N TYR A 185 -6.80 4.19 12.19
CA TYR A 185 -6.38 2.90 12.75
C TYR A 185 -6.08 3.02 14.24
N ASP A 186 -6.14 1.89 14.93
CA ASP A 186 -5.71 1.76 16.32
C ASP A 186 -4.20 2.01 16.49
N ALA A 187 -3.75 2.07 17.74
CA ALA A 187 -2.35 2.29 18.07
C ALA A 187 -1.41 1.20 17.52
N ASN A 188 -1.94 0.04 17.14
CA ASN A 188 -1.14 -1.05 16.59
C ASN A 188 -1.16 -1.04 15.05
N GLY A 189 -1.95 -0.16 14.43
CA GLY A 189 -2.20 -0.07 12.99
C GLY A 189 -2.84 -1.31 12.37
N MET A 190 -3.33 -2.23 13.19
CA MET A 190 -3.86 -3.52 12.75
C MET A 190 -5.36 -3.45 12.52
N THR A 191 -6.07 -2.70 13.36
CA THR A 191 -7.52 -2.60 13.31
C THR A 191 -7.93 -1.18 12.96
N ILE A 192 -8.98 -1.06 12.15
CA ILE A 192 -9.63 0.24 11.93
C ILE A 192 -10.37 0.58 13.22
N ASP A 193 -10.18 1.79 13.74
CA ASP A 193 -10.95 2.34 14.86
C ASP A 193 -12.26 2.96 14.32
N TYR A 194 -12.14 3.83 13.32
CA TYR A 194 -13.31 4.39 12.65
C TYR A 194 -13.04 4.81 11.20
N ILE A 195 -14.13 4.96 10.46
CA ILE A 195 -14.15 5.54 9.11
C ILE A 195 -15.12 6.72 9.10
N ASP A 196 -14.61 7.89 8.75
CA ASP A 196 -15.43 9.07 8.47
C ASP A 196 -15.66 9.22 6.97
N GLN A 197 -16.89 9.54 6.58
CA GLN A 197 -17.28 9.90 5.21
C GLN A 197 -17.64 11.38 5.17
N TYR A 198 -17.34 12.02 4.03
CA TYR A 198 -17.53 13.46 3.85
C TYR A 198 -18.39 13.74 2.62
N ASN A 199 -19.18 14.82 2.67
CA ASN A 199 -19.90 15.33 1.52
C ASN A 199 -19.02 16.22 0.63
N ASP A 200 -19.62 16.75 -0.45
CA ASP A 200 -18.93 17.68 -1.36
C ASP A 200 -18.59 19.04 -0.72
N ASN A 201 -19.04 19.36 0.48
CA ASN A 201 -18.62 20.55 1.24
C ASN A 201 -17.52 20.21 2.26
N GLU A 202 -16.98 18.99 2.23
CA GLU A 202 -16.00 18.45 3.19
C GLU A 202 -16.53 18.40 4.64
N GLU A 203 -17.84 18.38 4.80
CA GLU A 203 -18.50 18.16 6.09
C GLU A 203 -18.66 16.67 6.33
N LYS A 204 -18.37 16.23 7.56
CA LYS A 204 -18.50 14.83 7.95
C LYS A 204 -19.99 14.45 7.99
N ILE A 205 -20.37 13.43 7.22
CA ILE A 205 -21.77 12.97 7.12
C ILE A 205 -22.01 11.63 7.80
N GLN A 206 -20.96 10.86 8.06
CA GLN A 206 -21.07 9.55 8.68
C GLN A 206 -19.76 9.19 9.37
N THR A 207 -19.87 8.61 10.57
CA THR A 207 -18.78 7.88 11.23
C THR A 207 -19.21 6.43 11.41
N ILE A 208 -18.39 5.50 10.92
CA ILE A 208 -18.52 4.06 11.15
C ILE A 208 -17.47 3.68 12.17
N LYS A 209 -17.88 3.33 13.38
CA LYS A 209 -16.95 2.90 14.44
C LYS A 209 -16.86 1.39 14.48
N TYR A 210 -15.64 0.89 14.60
CA TYR A 210 -15.30 -0.52 14.71
C TYR A 210 -14.90 -0.80 16.16
N ILE A 211 -15.51 -1.83 16.75
CA ILE A 211 -15.24 -2.22 18.14
C ILE A 211 -14.74 -3.66 18.13
N ILE A 212 -13.58 -3.89 18.74
CA ILE A 212 -13.04 -5.23 18.96
C ILE A 212 -13.76 -5.82 20.18
N ILE A 213 -14.41 -6.96 19.99
CA ILE A 213 -15.00 -7.74 21.08
C ILE A 213 -14.08 -8.93 21.32
N GLU A 214 -13.33 -8.88 22.43
CA GLU A 214 -12.54 -10.02 22.90
C GLU A 214 -13.45 -10.99 23.66
N CYS A 215 -13.83 -12.09 23.02
CA CYS A 215 -14.50 -13.18 23.73
C CYS A 215 -13.46 -13.96 24.54
N LYS A 216 -13.38 -13.71 25.85
CA LYS A 216 -12.69 -14.62 26.77
C LYS A 216 -13.50 -15.90 26.89
N ASN A 217 -13.05 -16.95 26.23
CA ASN A 217 -13.53 -18.30 26.53
C ASN A 217 -13.02 -18.66 27.94
N ASN A 218 -13.86 -18.45 28.94
CA ASN A 218 -13.70 -19.09 30.24
C ASN A 218 -13.96 -20.58 30.05
N LEU A 219 -12.95 -21.30 29.55
CA LEU A 219 -12.86 -22.73 29.78
C LEU A 219 -12.65 -22.88 31.29
N LEU A 220 -13.77 -23.10 31.98
CA LEU A 220 -13.84 -23.51 33.37
C LEU A 220 -12.90 -24.70 33.58
N ASN A 221 -11.99 -24.53 34.55
CA ASN A 221 -11.25 -25.61 35.20
C ASN A 221 -12.18 -26.66 35.80
#